data_AF-K8WS73-F1
#
_entry.id   AF-K8WS73-F1
#
_cell.length_a   1.000
_cell.length_b   1.000
_cell.length_c   1.000
_cell.angle_alpha   90.00
_cell.angle_beta   90.00
_cell.angle_gamma   90.00
#
_symmetry.space_group_name_H-M   'P 1'
#
loop_
_entity.id
_entity.type
_entity.pdbx_description
1 polymer ?
#
loop_
_entity_poly.entity_id
_entity_poly.type
_entity_poly.pdbx_seq_one_letter_code
_entity_poly.pdbx_strand_id
1 'polypeptide(L)'
;MDIKNTFIEKICVDFKNNFSNHFDWNDIDITYSRIDICDKVIHGVSSNYDWMLTYWGDDLDLLINERLTAGVQYWNNYSQAHTDSLSKINKNTVKLDFCNQYGNVFEITSINSNKQLSMEDLLAIYSHRSSIADYIHATWEQNEEIVLPLRADIALPLGSLQTIGEQSSESFDIQQYMRFGNIRFTREEVMTIRLLLSNCQISGISVIQGCSEDIENERIQKIKDKLDCPYATDNGLLNVLKEQGITLACLETLVRYP
;
A
#
# COMPACT_ATOMS: atom_id res chain seq x y z
N MET A 1 -19.48 -17.06 -0.10
CA MET A 1 -20.03 -16.70 1.21
C MET A 1 -20.78 -15.38 1.11
N ASP A 2 -21.83 -15.17 1.90
CA ASP A 2 -22.59 -13.91 1.93
C ASP A 2 -21.87 -12.88 2.83
N ILE A 3 -21.81 -11.62 2.38
CA ILE A 3 -21.25 -10.51 3.17
C ILE A 3 -22.05 -10.27 4.45
N LYS A 4 -23.34 -10.64 4.48
CA LYS A 4 -24.25 -10.54 5.65
C LYS A 4 -23.96 -11.57 6.75
N ASN A 5 -22.76 -12.14 6.77
CA ASN A 5 -22.37 -13.15 7.75
C ASN A 5 -22.13 -12.51 9.12
N THR A 6 -22.70 -13.11 10.17
CA THR A 6 -22.56 -12.66 11.57
C THR A 6 -21.12 -12.62 12.06
N PHE A 7 -20.24 -13.45 11.51
CA PHE A 7 -18.80 -13.41 11.79
C PHE A 7 -18.16 -12.14 11.26
N ILE A 8 -18.46 -11.77 10.01
CA ILE A 8 -17.91 -10.56 9.38
C ILE A 8 -18.39 -9.32 10.14
N GLU A 9 -19.68 -9.26 10.49
CA GLU A 9 -20.24 -8.21 11.33
C GLU A 9 -19.49 -8.12 12.68
N LYS A 10 -19.33 -9.26 13.36
CA LYS A 10 -18.64 -9.33 14.65
C LYS A 10 -17.20 -8.80 14.54
N ILE A 11 -16.46 -9.13 13.49
CA ILE A 11 -15.08 -8.66 13.36
C ILE A 11 -15.05 -7.18 13.06
N CYS A 12 -15.97 -6.65 12.25
CA CYS A 12 -16.04 -5.21 12.05
C CYS A 12 -16.27 -4.47 13.39
N VAL A 13 -17.10 -5.04 14.28
CA VAL A 13 -17.30 -4.53 15.65
C VAL A 13 -16.03 -4.66 16.48
N ASP A 14 -15.39 -5.83 16.50
CA ASP A 14 -14.17 -6.07 17.29
C ASP A 14 -13.00 -5.20 16.80
N PHE A 15 -12.85 -5.03 15.49
CA PHE A 15 -11.90 -4.12 14.86
C PHE A 15 -12.10 -2.67 15.32
N LYS A 16 -13.35 -2.18 15.25
CA LYS A 16 -13.69 -0.84 15.73
C LYS A 16 -13.34 -0.65 17.20
N ASN A 17 -13.60 -1.66 18.03
CA ASN A 17 -13.28 -1.61 19.45
C ASN A 17 -11.76 -1.61 19.71
N ASN A 18 -11.02 -2.51 19.07
CA ASN A 18 -9.58 -2.68 19.25
C ASN A 18 -8.79 -1.44 18.81
N PHE A 19 -9.26 -0.74 17.78
CA PHE A 19 -8.58 0.43 17.24
C PHE A 19 -9.21 1.77 17.68
N SER A 20 -10.16 1.75 18.63
CA SER A 20 -10.83 2.96 19.16
C SER A 20 -9.90 3.96 19.85
N ASN A 21 -8.77 3.50 20.40
CA ASN A 21 -7.77 4.37 21.00
C ASN A 21 -6.82 5.00 19.95
N HIS A 22 -6.88 4.54 18.70
CA HIS A 22 -6.00 5.00 17.62
C HIS A 22 -6.71 5.93 16.65
N PHE A 23 -8.04 5.80 16.52
CA PHE A 23 -8.82 6.55 15.54
C PHE A 23 -10.10 7.13 16.13
N ASP A 24 -10.44 8.35 15.72
CA ASP A 24 -11.76 8.91 15.99
C ASP A 24 -12.77 8.44 14.92
N TRP A 25 -13.52 7.41 15.25
CA TRP A 25 -14.55 6.83 14.38
C TRP A 25 -15.73 7.77 14.09
N ASN A 26 -15.85 8.89 14.78
CA ASN A 26 -16.85 9.91 14.43
C ASN A 26 -16.40 10.71 13.20
N ASP A 27 -15.09 10.88 13.02
CA ASP A 27 -14.52 11.69 11.96
C ASP A 27 -14.15 10.86 10.73
N ILE A 28 -13.61 9.65 10.94
CA ILE A 28 -13.15 8.78 9.86
C ILE A 28 -13.74 7.36 9.95
N ASP A 29 -13.82 6.69 8.81
CA ASP A 29 -13.98 5.24 8.72
C ASP A 29 -12.76 4.65 8.01
N ILE A 30 -12.31 3.48 8.47
CA ILE A 30 -11.21 2.75 7.86
C ILE A 30 -11.73 1.40 7.39
N THR A 31 -11.39 1.04 6.16
CA THR A 31 -11.58 -0.31 5.62
C THR A 31 -10.24 -0.86 5.22
N TYR A 32 -9.93 -2.09 5.60
CA TYR A 32 -8.77 -2.80 5.09
C TYR A 32 -9.24 -4.02 4.30
N SER A 33 -8.54 -4.34 3.21
CA SER A 33 -8.78 -5.55 2.42
C SER A 33 -7.47 -6.14 1.95
N ARG A 34 -7.24 -7.41 2.26
CA ARG A 34 -6.20 -8.25 1.65
C ARG A 34 -6.85 -9.08 0.55
N ILE A 35 -6.38 -8.93 -0.67
CA ILE A 35 -6.85 -9.64 -1.85
C ILE A 35 -5.74 -10.57 -2.33
N ASP A 36 -6.01 -11.86 -2.37
CA ASP A 36 -5.15 -12.83 -3.04
C ASP A 36 -5.78 -13.22 -4.39
N ILE A 37 -5.10 -12.86 -5.48
CA ILE A 37 -5.59 -13.10 -6.83
C ILE A 37 -5.42 -14.58 -7.24
N CYS A 38 -4.39 -15.26 -6.74
CA CYS A 38 -4.15 -16.66 -7.05
C CYS A 38 -5.19 -17.54 -6.36
N ASP A 39 -5.38 -17.33 -5.06
CA ASP A 39 -6.36 -18.09 -4.27
C ASP A 39 -7.80 -17.60 -4.50
N LYS A 40 -7.96 -16.44 -5.16
CA LYS A 40 -9.23 -15.79 -5.46
C LYS A 40 -10.04 -15.48 -4.21
N VAL A 41 -9.37 -14.95 -3.20
CA VAL A 41 -9.95 -14.66 -1.89
C VAL A 41 -9.77 -13.21 -1.49
N ILE A 42 -10.74 -12.70 -0.76
CA ILE A 42 -10.72 -11.37 -0.16
C ILE A 42 -10.93 -11.53 1.35
N HIS A 43 -10.00 -10.99 2.13
CA HIS A 43 -10.11 -10.84 3.58
C HIS A 43 -10.25 -9.36 3.88
N GLY A 44 -11.39 -8.94 4.41
CA GLY A 44 -11.67 -7.53 4.62
C GLY A 44 -12.35 -7.26 5.94
N VAL A 45 -12.09 -6.07 6.47
CA VAL A 45 -12.74 -5.54 7.66
C VAL A 45 -12.97 -4.05 7.50
N SER A 46 -13.98 -3.53 8.17
CA SER A 46 -14.29 -2.11 8.18
C SER A 46 -14.69 -1.66 9.58
N SER A 47 -14.32 -0.44 9.97
CA SER A 47 -14.88 0.22 11.16
C SER A 47 -16.37 0.56 10.99
N ASN A 48 -16.86 0.47 9.76
CA ASN A 48 -18.23 0.70 9.35
C ASN A 48 -18.73 -0.51 8.53
N TYR A 49 -19.46 -1.42 9.17
CA TYR A 49 -19.97 -2.63 8.51
C TYR A 49 -21.03 -2.31 7.45
N ASP A 50 -21.86 -1.29 7.67
CA ASP A 50 -22.85 -0.85 6.68
C ASP A 50 -22.20 -0.40 5.36
N TRP A 51 -21.02 0.22 5.44
CA TRP A 51 -20.22 0.51 4.25
C TRP A 51 -19.79 -0.76 3.51
N MET A 52 -19.39 -1.81 4.24
CA MET A 52 -19.03 -3.09 3.63
C MET A 52 -20.25 -3.73 2.95
N LEU A 53 -21.42 -3.71 3.60
CA LEU A 53 -22.68 -4.18 3.01
C LEU A 53 -23.05 -3.39 1.74
N THR A 54 -22.86 -2.07 1.75
CA THR A 54 -23.12 -1.20 0.59
C THR A 54 -22.15 -1.51 -0.55
N TYR A 55 -20.85 -1.62 -0.26
CA TYR A 55 -19.81 -1.92 -1.26
C TYR A 55 -20.10 -3.22 -2.01
N TRP A 56 -20.45 -4.28 -1.27
CA TRP A 56 -20.78 -5.58 -1.85
C TRP A 56 -22.17 -5.60 -2.50
N GLY A 57 -23.14 -4.87 -1.94
CA GLY A 57 -24.50 -4.77 -2.50
C GLY A 57 -24.56 -3.99 -3.81
N ASP A 58 -23.62 -3.06 -4.02
CA ASP A 58 -23.44 -2.29 -5.25
C ASP A 58 -22.47 -2.97 -6.23
N ASP A 59 -22.04 -4.20 -5.95
CA ASP A 59 -21.13 -5.01 -6.76
C ASP A 59 -19.78 -4.32 -7.09
N LEU A 60 -19.30 -3.43 -6.20
CA LEU A 60 -18.02 -2.74 -6.39
C LEU A 60 -16.81 -3.67 -6.28
N ASP A 61 -16.95 -4.85 -5.71
CA ASP A 61 -15.92 -5.89 -5.71
C ASP A 61 -15.70 -6.50 -7.11
N LEU A 62 -16.67 -6.44 -8.03
CA LEU A 62 -16.46 -6.79 -9.44
C LEU A 62 -15.55 -5.79 -10.15
N LEU A 63 -15.49 -4.56 -9.65
CA LEU A 63 -14.67 -3.46 -10.16
C LEU A 63 -13.36 -3.29 -9.40
N ILE A 64 -12.99 -4.25 -8.54
CA ILE A 64 -11.80 -4.14 -7.69
C ILE A 64 -10.51 -3.96 -8.50
N ASN A 65 -10.49 -4.39 -9.77
CA ASN A 65 -9.41 -4.17 -10.73
C ASN A 65 -8.99 -2.69 -10.83
N GLU A 66 -9.94 -1.77 -10.72
CA GLU A 66 -9.66 -0.32 -10.75
C GLU A 66 -8.80 0.11 -9.55
N ARG A 67 -8.87 -0.64 -8.44
CA ARG A 67 -8.23 -0.36 -7.15
C ARG A 67 -6.94 -1.16 -6.94
N LEU A 68 -6.65 -2.15 -7.78
CA LEU A 68 -5.42 -2.98 -7.71
C LEU A 68 -4.21 -2.30 -8.39
N THR A 69 -4.06 -1.00 -8.18
CA THR A 69 -2.88 -0.24 -8.62
C THR A 69 -2.10 0.22 -7.40
N ALA A 70 -0.86 -0.23 -7.26
CA ALA A 70 -0.02 0.13 -6.12
C ALA A 70 0.19 1.67 -6.06
N GLY A 71 -0.02 2.26 -4.89
CA GLY A 71 0.08 3.70 -4.66
C GLY A 71 -1.04 4.28 -3.82
N VAL A 72 -1.26 5.59 -3.95
CA VAL A 72 -2.34 6.34 -3.29
C VAL A 72 -3.29 6.85 -4.33
N GLN A 73 -4.59 6.60 -4.17
CA GLN A 73 -5.59 7.01 -5.15
C GLN A 73 -6.90 7.47 -4.50
N TYR A 74 -7.41 8.61 -4.97
CA TYR A 74 -8.73 9.10 -4.59
C TYR A 74 -9.82 8.39 -5.38
N TRP A 75 -10.96 8.16 -4.75
CA TRP A 75 -12.08 7.44 -5.37
C TRP A 75 -12.75 8.18 -6.52
N ASN A 76 -12.60 9.50 -6.58
CA ASN A 76 -13.07 10.31 -7.72
C ASN A 76 -12.29 10.04 -9.02
N ASN A 77 -11.17 9.32 -8.95
CA ASN A 77 -10.39 8.88 -10.10
C ASN A 77 -10.80 7.48 -10.60
N TYR A 78 -11.74 6.82 -9.93
CA TYR A 78 -12.33 5.55 -10.37
C TYR A 78 -13.60 5.78 -11.17
N SER A 79 -14.25 4.70 -11.60
CA SER A 79 -15.51 4.74 -12.33
C SER A 79 -16.64 5.42 -11.54
N GLN A 80 -17.64 5.90 -12.26
CA GLN A 80 -18.80 6.58 -11.68
C GLN A 80 -19.52 5.72 -10.62
N ALA A 81 -19.50 4.40 -10.77
CA ALA A 81 -20.07 3.46 -9.80
C ALA A 81 -19.51 3.65 -8.37
N HIS A 82 -18.20 3.94 -8.25
CA HIS A 82 -17.56 4.22 -6.96
C HIS A 82 -18.09 5.51 -6.33
N THR A 83 -18.28 6.55 -7.14
CA THR A 83 -18.82 7.84 -6.69
C THR A 83 -20.28 7.72 -6.29
N ASP A 84 -21.09 7.00 -7.08
CA ASP A 84 -22.51 6.77 -6.81
C ASP A 84 -22.72 5.97 -5.52
N SER A 85 -21.91 4.93 -5.29
CA SER A 85 -21.98 4.13 -4.06
C SER A 85 -21.51 4.92 -2.83
N LEU A 86 -20.44 5.73 -2.99
CA LEU A 86 -19.93 6.61 -1.94
C LEU A 86 -20.98 7.65 -1.49
N SER A 87 -21.85 8.11 -2.41
CA SER A 87 -22.91 9.07 -2.08
C SER A 87 -23.95 8.54 -1.08
N LYS A 88 -24.04 7.21 -0.90
CA LYS A 88 -25.01 6.55 -0.01
C LYS A 88 -24.60 6.55 1.46
N ILE A 89 -23.36 6.92 1.78
CA ILE A 89 -22.85 6.94 3.15
C ILE A 89 -22.62 8.36 3.68
N ASN A 90 -22.70 8.51 5.01
CA ASN A 90 -22.56 9.81 5.67
C ASN A 90 -21.14 10.39 5.58
N LYS A 91 -20.09 9.55 5.55
CA LYS A 91 -18.69 9.96 5.47
C LYS A 91 -18.19 9.89 4.03
N ASN A 92 -18.54 10.88 3.20
CA ASN A 92 -18.33 10.83 1.76
C ASN A 92 -17.56 12.02 1.17
N THR A 93 -17.14 13.00 1.98
CA THR A 93 -16.37 14.17 1.51
C THR A 93 -15.03 13.77 0.91
N VAL A 94 -14.30 12.89 1.60
CA VAL A 94 -13.01 12.36 1.12
C VAL A 94 -13.04 10.85 1.21
N LYS A 95 -12.65 10.19 0.12
CA LYS A 95 -12.35 8.78 0.12
C LYS A 95 -11.09 8.49 -0.69
N LEU A 96 -10.16 7.80 -0.05
CA LEU A 96 -8.87 7.44 -0.63
C LEU A 96 -8.50 6.00 -0.33
N ASP A 97 -7.67 5.43 -1.20
CA ASP A 97 -7.07 4.12 -1.06
C ASP A 97 -5.55 4.25 -0.97
N PHE A 98 -4.95 3.52 -0.04
CA PHE A 98 -3.55 3.11 -0.10
C PHE A 98 -3.52 1.66 -0.57
N CYS A 99 -2.88 1.39 -1.69
CA CYS A 99 -2.75 0.05 -2.25
C CYS A 99 -1.28 -0.37 -2.26
N ASN A 100 -0.98 -1.49 -1.59
CA ASN A 100 0.33 -2.13 -1.59
C ASN A 100 0.23 -3.46 -2.34
N GLN A 101 1.25 -3.78 -3.15
CA GLN A 101 1.32 -5.03 -3.88
C GLN A 101 2.52 -5.87 -3.42
N TYR A 102 2.25 -7.13 -3.08
CA TYR A 102 3.23 -8.16 -2.73
C TYR A 102 3.00 -9.39 -3.61
N GLY A 103 3.63 -9.40 -4.80
CA GLY A 103 3.39 -10.46 -5.78
C GLY A 103 1.93 -10.50 -6.26
N ASN A 104 1.25 -11.60 -5.97
CA ASN A 104 -0.18 -11.84 -6.24
C ASN A 104 -1.13 -11.31 -5.16
N VAL A 105 -0.60 -10.82 -4.04
CA VAL A 105 -1.37 -10.29 -2.92
C VAL A 105 -1.40 -8.77 -2.97
N PHE A 106 -2.58 -8.20 -2.79
CA PHE A 106 -2.79 -6.77 -2.69
C PHE A 106 -3.40 -6.44 -1.34
N GLU A 107 -2.89 -5.39 -0.70
CA GLU A 107 -3.47 -4.83 0.52
C GLU A 107 -3.98 -3.44 0.23
N ILE A 108 -5.26 -3.21 0.48
CA ILE A 108 -5.91 -1.92 0.30
C ILE A 108 -6.38 -1.41 1.66
N THR A 109 -5.86 -0.25 2.07
CA THR A 109 -6.38 0.51 3.21
C THR A 109 -7.15 1.71 2.67
N SER A 110 -8.47 1.70 2.83
CA SER A 110 -9.34 2.81 2.47
C SER A 110 -9.66 3.67 3.68
N ILE A 111 -9.70 4.98 3.45
CA ILE A 111 -10.11 5.96 4.46
C ILE A 111 -11.29 6.74 3.91
N ASN A 112 -12.36 6.83 4.68
CA ASN A 112 -13.49 7.71 4.42
C ASN A 112 -13.51 8.80 5.49
N SER A 113 -13.78 10.04 5.11
CA SER A 113 -13.87 11.16 6.05
C SER A 113 -14.89 12.19 5.60
N ASN A 114 -15.47 12.88 6.58
CA ASN A 114 -16.29 14.08 6.35
C ASN A 114 -15.50 15.37 6.29
N LYS A 115 -14.23 15.32 6.68
CA LYS A 115 -13.31 16.46 6.70
C LYS A 115 -12.20 16.22 5.69
N GLN A 116 -11.64 17.29 5.16
CA GLN A 116 -10.42 17.19 4.40
C GLN A 116 -9.28 16.74 5.32
N LEU A 117 -8.54 15.72 4.91
CA LEU A 117 -7.43 15.17 5.68
C LEU A 117 -6.13 15.84 5.25
N SER A 118 -5.34 16.27 6.23
CA SER A 118 -3.98 16.74 5.99
C SER A 118 -3.04 15.56 5.69
N MET A 119 -1.85 15.85 5.16
CA MET A 119 -0.83 14.81 4.99
C MET A 119 -0.40 14.18 6.31
N GLU A 120 -0.43 14.93 7.41
CA GLU A 120 -0.12 14.42 8.75
C GLU A 120 -1.16 13.40 9.21
N ASP A 121 -2.45 13.69 9.01
CA ASP A 121 -3.54 12.76 9.30
C ASP A 121 -3.40 11.46 8.49
N LEU A 122 -3.09 11.58 7.20
CA LEU A 122 -2.90 10.45 6.31
C LEU A 122 -1.71 9.57 6.73
N LEU A 123 -0.59 10.17 7.10
CA LEU A 123 0.60 9.45 7.58
C LEU A 123 0.33 8.79 8.93
N ALA A 124 -0.37 9.47 9.84
CA ALA A 124 -0.77 8.89 11.12
C ALA A 124 -1.63 7.63 10.91
N ILE A 125 -2.62 7.70 10.01
CA ILE A 125 -3.46 6.54 9.69
C ILE A 125 -2.64 5.43 9.02
N TYR A 126 -1.78 5.78 8.06
CA TYR A 126 -0.95 4.82 7.35
C TYR A 126 0.04 4.09 8.28
N SER A 127 0.53 4.76 9.33
CA SER A 127 1.46 4.16 10.31
C SER A 127 0.88 2.92 11.02
N HIS A 128 -0.43 2.85 11.16
CA HIS A 128 -1.14 1.74 11.79
C HIS A 128 -1.44 0.58 10.83
N ARG A 129 -1.09 0.67 9.54
CA ARG A 129 -1.44 -0.37 8.54
C ARG A 129 -0.95 -1.76 8.94
N SER A 130 0.26 -1.85 9.50
CA SER A 130 0.88 -3.14 9.83
C SER A 130 0.12 -3.80 10.97
N SER A 131 -0.24 -3.02 12.00
CA SER A 131 -1.05 -3.52 13.12
C SER A 131 -2.44 -3.97 12.66
N ILE A 132 -3.04 -3.27 11.69
CA ILE A 132 -4.32 -3.66 11.09
C ILE A 132 -4.17 -4.97 10.29
N ALA A 133 -3.12 -5.09 9.48
CA ALA A 133 -2.82 -6.29 8.69
C ALA A 133 -2.60 -7.52 9.60
N ASP A 134 -1.78 -7.37 10.65
CA ASP A 134 -1.51 -8.42 11.64
C ASP A 134 -2.79 -8.87 12.34
N TYR A 135 -3.64 -7.91 12.76
CA TYR A 135 -4.93 -8.21 13.39
C TYR A 135 -5.83 -9.05 12.47
N ILE A 136 -5.93 -8.67 11.19
CA ILE A 136 -6.80 -9.36 10.23
C ILE A 136 -6.26 -10.73 9.90
N HIS A 137 -4.95 -10.86 9.70
CA HIS A 137 -4.30 -12.14 9.45
C HIS A 137 -4.58 -13.12 10.60
N ALA A 138 -4.32 -12.71 11.84
CA ALA A 138 -4.57 -13.55 13.02
C ALA A 138 -6.06 -13.92 13.17
N THR A 139 -6.97 -13.01 12.83
CA THR A 139 -8.41 -13.26 12.96
C THR A 139 -8.90 -14.24 11.88
N TRP A 140 -8.34 -14.20 10.67
CA TRP A 140 -8.77 -15.03 9.55
C TRP A 140 -8.11 -16.41 9.56
N GLU A 141 -6.87 -16.53 10.04
CA GLU A 141 -6.24 -17.83 10.30
C GLU A 141 -7.05 -18.70 11.27
N GLN A 142 -7.72 -18.08 12.24
CA GLN A 142 -8.56 -18.81 13.19
C GLN A 142 -9.91 -19.27 12.58
N ASN A 143 -10.23 -18.82 11.37
CA ASN A 143 -11.56 -18.99 10.75
C ASN A 143 -11.44 -19.22 9.23
N GLU A 144 -10.58 -20.15 8.82
CA GLU A 144 -10.26 -20.45 7.41
C GLU A 144 -11.48 -20.79 6.53
N GLU A 145 -12.58 -21.25 7.12
CA GLU A 145 -13.81 -21.55 6.38
C GLU A 145 -14.58 -20.29 5.94
N ILE A 146 -14.26 -19.13 6.51
CA ILE A 146 -15.01 -17.89 6.37
C ILE A 146 -14.24 -16.92 5.47
N VAL A 147 -14.40 -17.12 4.16
CA VAL A 147 -13.69 -16.34 3.12
C VAL A 147 -14.65 -15.69 2.12
N LEU A 148 -14.39 -14.41 1.78
CA LEU A 148 -15.12 -13.71 0.73
C LEU A 148 -14.49 -14.02 -0.64
N PRO A 149 -15.28 -14.35 -1.66
CA PRO A 149 -14.74 -14.70 -2.97
C PRO A 149 -14.31 -13.45 -3.74
N LEU A 150 -13.20 -13.54 -4.45
CA LEU A 150 -12.83 -12.57 -5.48
C LEU A 150 -13.71 -12.80 -6.71
N ARG A 151 -14.75 -11.98 -6.89
CA ARG A 151 -15.71 -12.11 -8.00
C ARG A 151 -15.25 -11.42 -9.29
N ALA A 152 -14.30 -10.49 -9.21
CA ALA A 152 -13.75 -9.79 -10.37
C ALA A 152 -12.93 -10.73 -11.28
N ASP A 153 -13.03 -10.50 -12.59
CA ASP A 153 -12.17 -11.16 -13.56
C ASP A 153 -10.83 -10.42 -13.65
N ILE A 154 -9.81 -10.98 -13.02
CA ILE A 154 -8.45 -10.44 -13.04
C ILE A 154 -7.57 -11.37 -13.86
N ALA A 155 -7.06 -10.86 -14.97
CA ALA A 155 -6.05 -11.56 -15.73
C ALA A 155 -4.78 -11.69 -14.86
N LEU A 156 -4.48 -12.91 -14.42
CA LEU A 156 -3.19 -13.23 -13.81
C LEU A 156 -2.10 -12.89 -14.82
N PRO A 157 -1.00 -12.23 -14.42
CA PRO A 157 0.14 -12.03 -15.31
C PRO A 157 0.61 -13.39 -15.81
N LEU A 158 0.49 -13.66 -17.12
CA LEU A 158 1.07 -14.85 -17.74
C LEU A 158 2.60 -14.77 -17.56
N GLY A 159 3.12 -15.41 -16.51
CA GLY A 159 4.55 -15.42 -16.21
C GLY A 159 4.96 -16.05 -14.88
N SER A 160 4.06 -16.24 -13.91
CA SER A 160 4.40 -16.76 -12.58
C SER A 160 4.12 -18.25 -12.34
N LEU A 161 3.64 -18.99 -13.35
CA LEU A 161 3.47 -20.44 -13.30
C LEU A 161 4.68 -21.16 -13.93
N GLN A 162 5.84 -21.05 -13.30
CA GLN A 162 6.89 -22.07 -13.45
C GLN A 162 6.98 -22.85 -12.13
N THR A 163 6.30 -24.00 -12.13
CA THR A 163 6.59 -25.21 -11.35
C THR A 163 7.49 -25.03 -10.11
N ILE A 164 6.87 -24.82 -8.95
CA ILE A 164 7.54 -24.99 -7.65
C ILE A 164 7.55 -26.50 -7.36
N GLY A 165 8.54 -27.19 -7.91
CA GLY A 165 9.06 -28.41 -7.31
C GLY A 165 10.09 -27.99 -6.27
N GLU A 166 9.85 -28.38 -5.01
CA GLU A 166 10.85 -28.52 -3.94
C GLU A 166 11.91 -27.41 -3.85
N GLN A 167 11.61 -26.36 -3.08
CA GLN A 167 12.64 -25.78 -2.21
C GLN A 167 12.02 -25.07 -1.02
N SER A 168 12.01 -25.81 0.09
CA SER A 168 11.90 -25.34 1.46
C SER A 168 13.06 -24.39 1.80
N SER A 169 12.78 -23.09 1.82
CA SER A 169 13.35 -22.08 2.71
C SER A 169 12.87 -20.72 2.23
N GLU A 170 11.73 -20.26 2.75
CA GLU A 170 11.22 -18.91 2.51
C GLU A 170 12.18 -17.89 3.12
N SER A 171 13.18 -17.49 2.35
CA SER A 171 13.96 -16.28 2.56
C SER A 171 13.45 -15.21 1.60
N PHE A 172 12.92 -14.13 2.16
CA PHE A 172 12.59 -12.85 1.54
C PHE A 172 13.52 -12.45 0.38
N ASP A 173 13.05 -12.60 -0.85
CA ASP A 173 13.65 -12.07 -2.08
C ASP A 173 12.50 -12.09 -3.12
N ILE A 174 11.96 -11.01 -3.70
CA ILE A 174 12.57 -9.98 -4.53
C ILE A 174 11.49 -8.91 -4.87
N GLN A 175 11.55 -7.72 -4.27
CA GLN A 175 11.12 -6.49 -4.95
C GLN A 175 12.40 -5.81 -5.43
N GLN A 176 12.90 -6.19 -6.62
CA GLN A 176 14.16 -5.66 -7.16
C GLN A 176 14.07 -4.16 -7.50
N TYR A 177 12.86 -3.58 -7.58
CA TYR A 177 12.66 -2.18 -7.97
C TYR A 177 11.49 -1.51 -7.21
N MET A 178 11.68 -0.27 -6.75
CA MET A 178 10.64 0.65 -6.28
C MET A 178 10.29 1.70 -7.36
N ARG A 179 9.05 2.19 -7.35
CA ARG A 179 8.54 3.10 -8.39
C ARG A 179 8.00 4.38 -7.75
N PHE A 180 8.35 5.52 -8.35
CA PHE A 180 7.81 6.84 -8.01
C PHE A 180 7.30 7.48 -9.30
N GLY A 181 5.98 7.54 -9.46
CA GLY A 181 5.34 7.87 -10.73
C GLY A 181 5.82 6.94 -11.85
N ASN A 182 6.42 7.51 -12.90
CA ASN A 182 6.94 6.77 -14.05
C ASN A 182 8.39 6.28 -13.87
N ILE A 183 9.05 6.67 -12.78
CA ILE A 183 10.48 6.41 -12.56
C ILE A 183 10.64 5.15 -11.72
N ARG A 184 11.62 4.30 -12.06
CA ARG A 184 11.92 3.06 -11.35
C ARG A 184 13.34 3.06 -10.79
N PHE A 185 13.48 2.80 -9.50
CA PHE A 185 14.74 2.66 -8.80
C PHE A 185 14.93 1.23 -8.33
N THR A 186 16.15 0.70 -8.39
CA THR A 186 16.58 -0.53 -7.72
C THR A 186 16.58 -0.35 -6.21
N ARG A 187 16.64 -1.45 -5.46
CA ARG A 187 16.76 -1.40 -4.00
C ARG A 187 17.98 -0.58 -3.56
N GLU A 188 19.11 -0.78 -4.21
CA GLU A 188 20.36 -0.08 -3.95
C GLU A 188 20.24 1.42 -4.26
N GLU A 189 19.60 1.78 -5.38
CA GLU A 189 19.34 3.19 -5.70
C GLU A 189 18.41 3.84 -4.66
N VAL A 190 17.38 3.14 -4.18
CA VAL A 190 16.50 3.67 -3.14
C VAL A 190 17.24 3.86 -1.81
N MET A 191 18.07 2.89 -1.41
CA MET A 191 18.92 3.01 -0.22
C MET A 191 19.84 4.24 -0.32
N THR A 192 20.40 4.46 -1.50
CA THR A 192 21.25 5.62 -1.79
C THR A 192 20.46 6.92 -1.67
N ILE A 193 19.29 7.01 -2.31
CA ILE A 193 18.39 8.18 -2.25
C ILE A 193 18.01 8.48 -0.79
N ARG A 194 17.66 7.45 -0.03
CA ARG A 194 17.31 7.59 1.39
C ARG A 194 18.45 8.19 2.20
N LEU A 195 19.65 7.61 2.09
CA LEU A 195 20.82 8.07 2.85
C LEU A 195 21.24 9.49 2.43
N LEU A 196 21.10 9.85 1.16
CA LEU A 196 21.28 11.22 0.68
C LEU A 196 20.26 12.18 1.31
N LEU A 197 18.97 11.81 1.35
CA LEU A 197 17.92 12.60 2.01
C LEU A 197 18.12 12.71 3.53
N SER A 198 18.82 11.75 4.15
CA SER A 198 19.28 11.80 5.55
C SER A 198 20.56 12.63 5.75
N ASN A 199 21.09 13.28 4.70
CA ASN A 199 22.33 14.06 4.71
C ASN A 199 23.60 13.24 5.02
N CYS A 200 23.62 11.95 4.68
CA CYS A 200 24.86 11.15 4.75
C CYS A 200 25.83 11.55 3.63
N GLN A 201 27.12 11.63 3.94
CA GLN A 201 28.17 11.82 2.94
C GLN A 201 28.38 10.55 2.12
N ILE A 202 28.79 10.70 0.85
CA ILE A 202 28.99 9.59 -0.11
C ILE A 202 29.94 8.52 0.45
N SER A 203 31.02 8.93 1.11
CA SER A 203 31.94 8.03 1.81
C SER A 203 31.24 7.18 2.86
N GLY A 204 30.37 7.77 3.69
CA GLY A 204 29.55 7.06 4.66
C GLY A 204 28.50 6.14 4.01
N ILE A 205 27.90 6.57 2.90
CA ILE A 205 26.94 5.75 2.14
C ILE A 205 27.63 4.49 1.60
N SER A 206 28.82 4.63 1.03
CA SER A 206 29.59 3.51 0.47
C SER A 206 29.92 2.46 1.54
N VAL A 207 30.29 2.90 2.75
CA VAL A 207 30.53 2.03 3.90
C VAL A 207 29.25 1.30 4.33
N ILE A 208 28.13 2.01 4.43
CA ILE A 208 26.84 1.43 4.83
C ILE A 208 26.35 0.38 3.81
N GLN A 209 26.56 0.62 2.52
CA GLN A 209 26.14 -0.28 1.44
C GLN A 209 27.20 -1.32 1.06
N GLY A 210 28.37 -1.33 1.71
CA GLY A 210 29.43 -2.31 1.48
C GLY A 210 30.08 -2.21 0.10
N CYS A 211 30.11 -1.03 -0.52
CA CYS A 211 30.66 -0.76 -1.85
C CYS A 211 31.77 0.31 -1.80
N SER A 212 32.43 0.56 -2.94
CA SER A 212 33.37 1.69 -3.09
C SER A 212 32.65 3.00 -3.40
N GLU A 213 33.28 4.13 -3.08
CA GLU A 213 32.76 5.47 -3.40
C GLU A 213 32.50 5.65 -4.90
N ASP A 214 33.33 5.06 -5.76
CA ASP A 214 33.15 5.13 -7.22
C ASP A 214 31.86 4.46 -7.69
N ILE A 215 31.52 3.30 -7.13
CA ILE A 215 30.25 2.60 -7.42
C ILE A 215 29.06 3.45 -6.99
N GLU A 216 29.21 4.16 -5.88
CA GLU A 216 28.15 5.01 -5.34
C GLU A 216 27.94 6.28 -6.13
N ASN A 217 29.03 6.90 -6.59
CA ASN A 217 28.98 8.00 -7.54
C ASN A 217 28.32 7.57 -8.86
N GLU A 218 28.65 6.38 -9.39
CA GLU A 218 27.99 5.84 -10.58
C GLU A 218 26.49 5.62 -10.36
N ARG A 219 26.10 5.13 -9.18
CA ARG A 219 24.70 4.94 -8.80
C ARG A 219 23.94 6.26 -8.69
N ILE A 220 24.56 7.27 -8.09
CA ILE A 220 24.00 8.63 -8.03
C ILE A 220 23.81 9.20 -9.44
N GLN A 221 24.76 8.97 -10.34
CA GLN A 221 24.61 9.40 -11.73
C GLN A 221 23.43 8.70 -12.42
N LYS A 222 23.27 7.39 -12.24
CA LYS A 222 22.10 6.65 -12.74
C LYS A 222 20.78 7.20 -12.19
N ILE A 223 20.75 7.60 -10.92
CA ILE A 223 19.58 8.24 -10.31
C ILE A 223 19.29 9.59 -10.97
N LYS A 224 20.33 10.42 -11.20
CA LYS A 224 20.20 11.72 -11.89
C LYS A 224 19.66 11.54 -13.31
N ASP A 225 20.19 10.57 -14.05
CA ASP A 225 19.74 10.26 -15.41
C ASP A 225 18.27 9.83 -15.44
N LYS A 226 17.84 9.04 -14.45
CA LYS A 226 16.42 8.61 -14.29
C LYS A 226 15.47 9.74 -13.94
N LEU A 227 15.96 10.79 -13.28
CA LEU A 227 15.21 11.99 -12.90
C LEU A 227 15.30 13.11 -13.95
N ASP A 228 15.91 12.83 -15.11
CA ASP A 228 16.17 13.78 -16.19
C ASP A 228 16.98 15.01 -15.72
N CYS A 229 17.91 14.81 -14.77
CA CYS A 229 18.74 15.86 -14.17
C CYS A 229 20.25 15.54 -14.12
N PRO A 230 20.88 15.10 -15.23
CA PRO A 230 22.24 14.53 -15.25
C PRO A 230 23.33 15.45 -14.70
N TYR A 231 23.15 16.77 -14.82
CA TYR A 231 24.14 17.79 -14.39
C TYR A 231 23.80 18.45 -13.05
N ALA A 232 22.80 17.94 -12.32
CA ALA A 232 22.42 18.50 -11.04
C ALA A 232 23.55 18.35 -10.01
N THR A 233 23.79 19.41 -9.23
CA THR A 233 24.59 19.32 -8.01
C THR A 233 23.84 18.47 -6.97
N ASP A 234 24.51 18.02 -5.91
CA ASP A 234 23.87 17.17 -4.89
C ASP A 234 22.67 17.87 -4.23
N ASN A 235 22.77 19.18 -3.97
CA ASN A 235 21.65 19.97 -3.48
C ASN A 235 20.53 20.12 -4.53
N GLY A 236 20.90 20.20 -5.81
CA GLY A 236 19.94 20.19 -6.92
C GLY A 236 19.18 18.86 -7.02
N LEU A 237 19.88 17.73 -6.86
CA LEU A 237 19.28 16.40 -6.83
C LEU A 237 18.28 16.26 -5.67
N LEU A 238 18.62 16.74 -4.47
CA LEU A 238 17.70 16.72 -3.33
C LEU A 238 16.42 17.53 -3.58
N ASN A 239 16.52 18.66 -4.28
CA ASN A 239 15.34 19.45 -4.64
C ASN A 239 14.48 18.72 -5.68
N VAL A 240 15.09 18.14 -6.72
CA VAL A 240 14.36 17.36 -7.74
C VAL A 240 13.65 16.16 -7.11
N LEU A 241 14.29 15.46 -6.18
CA LEU A 241 13.67 14.36 -5.43
C LEU A 241 12.42 14.83 -4.66
N LYS A 242 12.50 15.98 -3.97
CA LYS A 242 11.36 16.57 -3.26
C LYS A 242 10.24 17.02 -4.19
N GLU A 243 10.56 17.62 -5.34
CA GLU A 243 9.58 18.02 -6.37
C GLU A 243 8.84 16.81 -6.96
N GLN A 244 9.53 15.66 -7.08
CA GLN A 244 8.94 14.39 -7.49
C GLN A 244 8.22 13.64 -6.34
N GLY A 245 8.09 14.26 -5.16
CA GLY A 245 7.43 13.66 -3.99
C GLY A 245 8.24 12.58 -3.29
N ILE A 246 9.52 12.39 -3.65
CA ILE A 246 10.43 11.42 -3.05
C ILE A 246 11.04 12.05 -1.80
N THR A 247 10.44 11.80 -0.65
CA THR A 247 10.90 12.33 0.64
C THR A 247 11.41 11.23 1.57
N LEU A 248 12.21 11.62 2.57
CA LEU A 248 12.74 10.69 3.56
C LEU A 248 11.61 9.93 4.29
N ALA A 249 10.53 10.62 4.64
CA ALA A 249 9.35 10.02 5.28
C ALA A 249 8.70 8.93 4.41
N CYS A 250 8.65 9.14 3.08
CA CYS A 250 8.15 8.12 2.15
C CYS A 250 9.07 6.88 2.14
N LEU A 251 10.38 7.06 2.21
CA LEU A 251 11.36 5.97 2.14
C LEU A 251 11.53 5.22 3.46
N GLU A 252 11.40 5.90 4.60
CA GLU A 252 11.44 5.28 5.92
C GLU A 252 10.29 4.29 6.14
N THR A 253 9.16 4.49 5.46
CA THR A 253 7.99 3.62 5.55
C THR A 253 8.04 2.42 4.58
N LEU A 254 8.96 2.45 3.61
CA LEU A 254 9.05 1.46 2.51
C LEU A 254 10.31 0.59 2.59
N VAL A 255 11.35 1.02 3.31
CA VAL A 255 12.66 0.36 3.32
C VAL A 255 13.06 0.01 4.75
N ARG A 256 12.93 -1.27 5.13
CA ARG A 256 13.52 -1.78 6.39
C ARG A 256 15.02 -2.06 6.19
N TYR A 257 15.81 -1.71 7.20
CA TYR A 257 17.22 -2.10 7.28
C TYR A 257 17.35 -3.63 7.39
N PRO A 258 18.51 -4.21 7.02
CA PRO A 258 18.93 -5.49 7.59
C PRO A 258 18.96 -5.44 9.12
#